data_AF-A0A3B9V9V5-F1
#
_entry.id   AF-A0A3B9V9V5-F1
#
_cell.length_a   1.000
_cell.length_b   1.000
_cell.length_c   1.000
_cell.angle_alpha   90.00
_cell.angle_beta   90.00
_cell.angle_gamma   90.00
#
_symmetry.space_group_name_H-M   'P 1'
#
loop_
_entity.id
_entity.type
_entity.pdbx_description
1 polymer ?
#
loop_
_entity_poly.entity_id
_entity_poly.type
_entity_poly.pdbx_seq_one_letter_code
_entity_poly.pdbx_strand_id
1 'polypeptide(L)'
;MTTDRKTIGFLGITLDSLNTDEILERILEFVAIGRPHKVMYLNADCFVKAMKDREYCEILNKADMLYSDGISIVIGAKIFGFHLPGRSTAADFMPAFCRKFAERKYSIFLLGGGDGVAATAATRLKAMYPNILIAGTHHGYFRKEECQNVLNIIEAAKPHILLVGFGAPYQEIWIEKNFHQIDVPVVWGVGGLFDYLSGRLRRGPKILVDNGFEWLCRLCIEPKRLWRRYLIGNSEFIYYLLRQSLGAQVQEAKNKKQMSTLGK
;
A
#
# COMPACT_ATOMS: atom_id res chain seq x y z
N MET A 1 18.42 -13.38 9.30
CA MET A 1 18.33 -12.46 10.46
C MET A 1 17.10 -11.60 10.24
N THR A 2 16.07 -11.75 11.06
CA THR A 2 14.91 -10.83 11.04
C THR A 2 15.37 -9.49 11.58
N THR A 3 15.62 -8.53 10.68
CA THR A 3 15.81 -7.13 11.05
C THR A 3 14.56 -6.69 11.81
N ASP A 4 14.75 -6.26 13.06
CA ASP A 4 13.69 -5.69 13.91
C ASP A 4 12.89 -4.68 13.09
N ARG A 5 11.56 -4.87 13.05
CA ARG A 5 10.67 -3.96 12.33
C ARG A 5 10.62 -2.65 13.09
N LYS A 6 11.11 -1.57 12.47
CA LYS A 6 10.96 -0.22 13.00
C LYS A 6 9.53 0.25 12.73
N THR A 7 8.65 0.06 13.71
CA THR A 7 7.22 0.38 13.58
C THR A 7 6.78 1.54 14.46
N ILE A 8 5.69 2.22 14.06
CA ILE A 8 4.96 3.18 14.88
C ILE A 8 3.51 2.72 15.05
N GLY A 9 2.91 3.01 16.20
CA GLY A 9 1.48 2.83 16.44
C GLY A 9 0.70 4.05 15.96
N PHE A 10 0.08 3.97 14.79
CA PHE A 10 -0.72 5.04 14.21
C PHE A 10 -2.21 4.76 14.37
N LEU A 11 -2.80 5.22 15.47
CA LEU A 11 -4.24 5.14 15.75
C LEU A 11 -4.83 3.72 15.61
N GLY A 12 -4.16 2.73 16.21
CA GLY A 12 -4.57 1.32 16.18
C GLY A 12 -4.04 0.53 14.97
N ILE A 13 -3.25 1.16 14.10
CA ILE A 13 -2.58 0.50 12.98
C ILE A 13 -1.07 0.55 13.20
N THR A 14 -0.43 -0.62 13.12
CA THR A 14 1.03 -0.75 13.19
C THR A 14 1.64 -0.48 11.83
N LEU A 15 2.41 0.59 11.71
CA LEU A 15 2.96 1.09 10.46
C LEU A 15 4.49 1.04 10.48
N ASP A 16 5.12 0.51 9.44
CA ASP A 16 6.57 0.52 9.29
C ASP A 16 7.09 1.91 8.92
N SER A 17 8.10 2.37 9.66
CA SER A 17 8.81 3.63 9.43
C SER A 17 9.95 3.39 8.44
N LEU A 18 9.59 3.29 7.16
CA LEU A 18 10.51 2.96 6.06
C LEU A 18 10.45 4.00 4.94
N ASN A 19 11.62 4.36 4.40
CA ASN A 19 11.73 5.08 3.14
C ASN A 19 11.62 4.14 1.92
N THR A 20 11.62 4.70 0.70
CA THR A 20 11.43 3.91 -0.53
C THR A 20 12.53 2.88 -0.79
N ASP A 21 13.78 3.18 -0.42
CA ASP A 21 14.91 2.25 -0.61
C ASP A 21 14.82 1.10 0.40
N GLU A 22 14.47 1.40 1.66
CA GLU A 22 14.26 0.39 2.71
C GLU A 22 13.08 -0.54 2.37
N ILE A 23 11.99 0.01 1.80
CA ILE A 23 10.85 -0.80 1.31
C ILE A 23 11.31 -1.76 0.20
N LEU A 24 12.10 -1.26 -0.75
CA LEU A 24 12.58 -2.07 -1.86
C LEU A 24 13.55 -3.16 -1.40
N GLU A 25 14.50 -2.84 -0.53
CA GLU A 25 15.40 -3.84 0.04
C GLU A 25 14.62 -4.90 0.84
N ARG A 26 13.63 -4.50 1.63
CA ARG A 26 12.78 -5.45 2.37
C ARG A 26 11.99 -6.37 1.43
N ILE A 27 11.47 -5.87 0.31
CA ILE A 27 10.82 -6.70 -0.71
C ILE A 27 11.81 -7.72 -1.27
N LEU A 28 13.04 -7.32 -1.58
CA LEU A 28 14.07 -8.22 -2.10
C LEU A 28 14.49 -9.27 -1.07
N GLU A 29 14.55 -8.91 0.21
CA GLU A 29 14.77 -9.84 1.31
C GLU A 29 13.64 -10.87 1.39
N PHE A 30 12.37 -10.45 1.34
CA PHE A 30 11.23 -11.36 1.34
C PHE A 30 11.25 -12.33 0.15
N VAL A 31 11.55 -11.83 -1.05
CA VAL A 31 11.76 -12.68 -2.22
C VAL A 31 12.87 -13.71 -1.98
N ALA A 32 14.00 -13.30 -1.40
CA ALA A 32 15.13 -14.19 -1.13
C ALA A 32 14.86 -15.22 -0.02
N ILE A 33 14.00 -14.91 0.96
CA ILE A 33 13.58 -15.86 2.00
C ILE A 33 12.73 -16.98 1.37
N GLY A 34 11.97 -16.69 0.31
CA GLY A 34 11.23 -17.69 -0.45
C GLY A 34 9.98 -18.23 0.24
N ARG A 35 9.50 -17.60 1.31
CA ARG A 35 8.18 -17.88 1.93
C ARG A 35 7.24 -16.70 1.68
N PRO A 36 5.91 -16.89 1.65
CA PRO A 36 4.98 -15.79 1.43
C PRO A 36 5.03 -14.69 2.50
N HIS A 37 5.03 -13.43 2.05
CA HIS A 37 4.90 -12.22 2.86
C HIS A 37 3.86 -11.26 2.26
N LYS A 38 3.03 -10.66 3.13
CA LYS A 38 2.05 -9.62 2.75
C LYS A 38 2.69 -8.24 2.82
N VAL A 39 2.69 -7.56 1.68
CA VAL A 39 3.10 -6.15 1.58
C VAL A 39 1.89 -5.30 1.25
N MET A 40 1.63 -4.30 2.08
CA MET A 40 0.49 -3.39 1.95
C MET A 40 0.93 -1.95 2.20
N TYR A 41 0.04 -1.01 1.92
CA TYR A 41 0.27 0.40 2.21
C TYR A 41 -0.89 1.02 2.97
N LEU A 42 -0.59 2.08 3.71
CA LEU A 42 -1.58 2.92 4.37
C LEU A 42 -1.57 4.31 3.74
N ASN A 43 -2.71 4.74 3.21
CA ASN A 43 -3.00 6.14 2.87
C ASN A 43 -4.27 6.61 3.58
N ALA A 44 -4.65 7.89 3.45
CA ALA A 44 -5.83 8.44 4.15
C ALA A 44 -7.13 7.67 3.86
N ASP A 45 -7.32 7.19 2.62
CA ASP A 45 -8.51 6.42 2.24
C ASP A 45 -8.52 5.02 2.89
N CYS A 46 -7.36 4.35 2.96
CA CYS A 46 -7.22 3.09 3.70
C CYS A 46 -7.49 3.31 5.19
N PHE A 47 -6.93 4.39 5.76
CA PHE A 47 -7.12 4.71 7.17
C PHE A 47 -8.59 4.90 7.53
N VAL A 48 -9.32 5.72 6.77
CA VAL A 48 -10.75 5.98 7.01
C VAL A 48 -11.58 4.71 6.92
N LYS A 49 -11.25 3.82 5.96
CA LYS A 49 -11.89 2.50 5.87
C LYS A 49 -11.61 1.65 7.11
N ALA A 50 -10.37 1.60 7.58
CA ALA A 50 -9.98 0.85 8.78
C ALA A 50 -10.64 1.38 10.06
N MET A 51 -10.91 2.68 10.14
CA MET A 51 -11.64 3.25 11.28
C MET A 51 -13.14 2.91 11.27
N LYS A 52 -13.69 2.51 10.11
CA LYS A 52 -15.10 2.12 9.94
C LYS A 52 -15.29 0.61 9.94
N ASP A 53 -14.25 -0.13 9.60
CA ASP A 53 -14.25 -1.58 9.43
C ASP A 53 -13.10 -2.20 10.23
N ARG A 54 -13.48 -2.86 11.33
CA ARG A 54 -12.53 -3.52 12.24
C ARG A 54 -11.81 -4.69 11.56
N GLU A 55 -12.50 -5.46 10.73
CA GLU A 55 -11.91 -6.59 10.02
C GLU A 55 -10.81 -6.09 9.08
N TYR A 56 -11.08 -5.00 8.34
CA TYR A 56 -10.06 -4.38 7.49
C TYR A 56 -8.87 -3.84 8.29
N CYS A 57 -9.11 -3.23 9.46
CA CYS A 57 -8.04 -2.79 10.36
C CYS A 57 -7.15 -3.97 10.84
N GLU A 58 -7.77 -5.10 11.18
CA GLU A 58 -7.06 -6.32 11.59
C GLU A 58 -6.24 -6.90 10.43
N ILE A 59 -6.77 -6.88 9.20
CA ILE A 59 -6.04 -7.31 7.99
C ILE A 59 -4.77 -6.47 7.79
N LEU A 60 -4.85 -5.14 7.89
CA LEU A 60 -3.70 -4.26 7.74
C LEU A 60 -2.63 -4.54 8.81
N ASN A 61 -3.03 -4.80 10.06
CA ASN A 61 -2.11 -5.12 11.15
C ASN A 61 -1.45 -6.50 11.01
N LYS A 62 -2.00 -7.41 10.19
CA LYS A 62 -1.39 -8.71 9.89
C LYS A 62 -0.38 -8.66 8.74
N ALA A 63 -0.12 -7.49 8.15
CA ALA A 63 0.87 -7.37 7.08
C ALA A 63 2.30 -7.56 7.61
N ASP A 64 3.12 -8.28 6.84
CA ASP A 64 4.55 -8.42 7.10
C ASP A 64 5.30 -7.10 6.87
N MET A 65 4.75 -6.24 5.99
CA MET A 65 5.15 -4.85 5.83
C MET A 65 3.94 -3.99 5.45
N LEU A 66 3.70 -2.94 6.25
CA LEU A 66 2.70 -1.90 5.99
C LEU A 66 3.41 -0.54 6.00
N TYR A 67 3.62 0.06 4.83
CA TYR A 67 4.32 1.35 4.71
C TYR A 67 3.36 2.53 4.45
N SER A 68 3.82 3.76 4.70
CA SER A 68 3.04 4.97 4.42
C SER A 68 3.03 5.33 2.93
N ASP A 69 1.84 5.31 2.31
CA ASP A 69 1.60 5.82 0.96
C ASP A 69 0.99 7.23 1.02
N GLY A 70 1.74 8.20 0.52
CA GLY A 70 1.32 9.60 0.45
C GLY A 70 1.57 10.43 1.71
N ILE A 71 1.42 11.75 1.55
CA ILE A 71 1.81 12.74 2.56
C ILE A 71 0.88 12.80 3.78
N SER A 72 -0.38 12.37 3.63
CA SER A 72 -1.39 12.49 4.70
C SER A 72 -1.05 11.66 5.93
N ILE A 73 -0.53 10.44 5.75
CA ILE A 73 -0.08 9.58 6.85
C ILE A 73 1.19 10.14 7.50
N VAL A 74 2.10 10.70 6.71
CA VAL A 74 3.33 11.36 7.22
C VAL A 74 2.97 12.56 8.11
N ILE A 75 2.06 13.43 7.64
CA ILE A 75 1.56 14.56 8.42
C ILE A 75 0.84 14.08 9.67
N GLY A 76 -0.05 13.09 9.54
CA GLY A 76 -0.76 12.51 10.67
C GLY A 76 0.20 11.98 11.73
N ALA A 77 1.21 11.19 11.34
CA ALA A 77 2.21 10.64 12.23
C ALA A 77 2.97 11.76 12.98
N LYS A 78 3.35 12.81 12.25
CA LYS A 78 4.02 14.00 12.82
C LYS A 78 3.17 14.71 13.88
N ILE A 79 1.86 14.83 13.66
CA ILE A 79 0.92 15.43 14.64
C ILE A 79 0.93 14.67 15.97
N PHE A 80 1.10 13.35 15.93
CA PHE A 80 1.20 12.49 17.12
C PHE A 80 2.63 12.30 17.64
N GLY A 81 3.60 13.10 17.16
CA GLY A 81 4.99 13.04 17.62
C GLY A 81 5.82 11.88 17.04
N PHE A 82 5.28 11.14 16.06
CA PHE A 82 6.03 10.11 15.36
C PHE A 82 6.78 10.68 14.15
N HIS A 83 7.92 10.06 13.84
CA HIS A 83 8.70 10.39 12.65
C HIS A 83 8.59 9.26 11.62
N LEU A 84 8.09 9.60 10.43
CA LEU A 84 8.16 8.78 9.23
C LEU A 84 9.18 9.40 8.26
N PRO A 85 9.99 8.58 7.53
CA PRO A 85 11.07 9.11 6.69
C PRO A 85 10.59 9.95 5.50
N GLY A 86 9.32 9.80 5.11
CA GLY A 86 8.73 10.55 4.01
C GLY A 86 7.54 9.82 3.39
N ARG A 87 7.03 10.35 2.27
CA ARG A 87 5.98 9.68 1.49
C ARG A 87 6.62 8.55 0.67
N SER A 88 6.05 7.34 0.72
CA SER A 88 6.54 6.20 -0.04
C SER A 88 5.44 5.69 -0.98
N THR A 89 5.29 6.33 -2.14
CA THR A 89 4.29 5.93 -3.14
C THR A 89 4.92 4.96 -4.14
N ALA A 90 4.30 3.80 -4.36
CA ALA A 90 4.83 2.72 -5.22
C ALA A 90 5.23 3.21 -6.63
N ALA A 91 4.45 4.14 -7.19
CA ALA A 91 4.73 4.72 -8.50
C ALA A 91 6.04 5.53 -8.56
N ASP A 92 6.55 6.04 -7.44
CA ASP A 92 7.78 6.82 -7.39
C ASP A 92 9.03 5.94 -7.51
N PHE A 93 9.03 4.79 -6.85
CA PHE A 93 10.18 3.89 -6.83
C PHE A 93 10.05 2.69 -7.78
N MET A 94 8.97 2.63 -8.57
CA MET A 94 8.77 1.62 -9.62
C MET A 94 9.96 1.49 -10.59
N PRO A 95 10.65 2.59 -11.02
CA PRO A 95 11.85 2.44 -11.85
C PRO A 95 12.99 1.71 -11.15
N ALA A 96 13.24 2.01 -9.87
CA ALA A 96 14.27 1.32 -9.09
C ALA A 96 13.89 -0.15 -8.84
N PHE A 97 12.61 -0.40 -8.52
CA PHE A 97 12.06 -1.74 -8.39
C PHE A 97 12.28 -2.58 -9.66
N CYS A 98 11.90 -2.06 -10.83
CA CYS A 98 12.06 -2.78 -12.10
C CYS A 98 13.52 -3.09 -12.42
N ARG A 99 14.44 -2.14 -12.18
CA ARG A 99 15.89 -2.37 -12.38
C ARG A 99 16.42 -3.50 -11.49
N LYS A 100 16.15 -3.46 -10.18
CA LYS A 100 16.63 -4.50 -9.26
C LYS A 100 16.02 -5.88 -9.55
N PHE A 101 14.74 -5.93 -9.93
CA PHE A 101 14.10 -7.20 -10.33
C PHE A 101 14.70 -7.76 -11.63
N ALA A 102 14.98 -6.89 -12.61
CA ALA A 102 15.64 -7.30 -13.85
C ALA A 102 17.08 -7.79 -13.61
N GLU A 103 17.86 -7.09 -12.78
CA GLU A 103 19.23 -7.47 -12.40
C GLU A 103 19.28 -8.83 -11.70
N ARG A 104 18.34 -9.09 -10.78
CA ARG A 104 18.25 -10.35 -10.03
C ARG A 104 17.49 -11.46 -10.76
N LYS A 105 16.95 -11.19 -11.95
CA LYS A 105 16.10 -12.11 -12.73
C LYS A 105 14.90 -12.61 -11.93
N TYR A 106 14.32 -11.74 -11.10
CA TYR A 106 13.08 -12.04 -10.39
C TYR A 106 11.87 -11.76 -11.27
N SER A 107 10.89 -12.67 -11.21
CA SER A 107 9.70 -12.66 -12.04
C SER A 107 8.49 -12.02 -11.34
N ILE A 108 7.72 -11.25 -12.08
CA ILE A 108 6.59 -10.45 -11.60
C ILE A 108 5.29 -10.98 -12.22
N PHE A 109 4.25 -11.16 -11.41
CA PHE A 109 2.88 -11.40 -11.89
C PHE A 109 2.00 -10.18 -11.60
N LEU A 110 1.23 -9.73 -12.59
CA LEU A 110 0.33 -8.58 -12.45
C LEU A 110 -1.13 -9.05 -12.42
N LEU A 111 -1.78 -8.93 -11.26
CA LEU A 111 -3.17 -9.33 -11.04
C LEU A 111 -4.02 -8.10 -10.72
N GLY A 112 -4.85 -7.62 -11.64
CA GLY A 112 -5.71 -6.46 -11.37
C GLY A 112 -5.93 -5.55 -12.56
N GLY A 113 -6.55 -4.40 -12.27
CA GLY A 113 -7.01 -3.47 -13.29
C GLY A 113 -8.18 -3.99 -14.12
N GLY A 114 -8.66 -3.12 -15.02
CA GLY A 114 -9.64 -3.47 -16.05
C GLY A 114 -9.08 -4.49 -17.04
N ASP A 115 -9.97 -5.02 -17.88
CA ASP A 115 -9.56 -5.91 -18.97
C ASP A 115 -8.49 -5.23 -19.84
N GLY A 116 -7.46 -6.00 -20.20
CA GLY A 116 -6.27 -5.53 -20.93
C GLY A 116 -5.31 -4.59 -20.19
N VAL A 117 -5.64 -4.05 -19.01
CA VAL A 117 -4.79 -3.06 -18.30
C VAL A 117 -3.49 -3.70 -17.81
N ALA A 118 -3.57 -4.85 -17.12
CA ALA A 118 -2.38 -5.56 -16.64
C ALA A 118 -1.49 -6.04 -17.81
N ALA A 119 -2.09 -6.54 -18.89
CA ALA A 119 -1.37 -6.95 -20.09
C ALA A 119 -0.63 -5.77 -20.75
N THR A 120 -1.30 -4.63 -20.89
CA THR A 120 -0.69 -3.40 -21.42
C THR A 120 0.45 -2.89 -20.53
N ALA A 121 0.27 -2.93 -19.21
CA ALA A 121 1.32 -2.60 -18.25
C ALA A 121 2.54 -3.51 -18.42
N ALA A 122 2.34 -4.83 -18.54
CA ALA A 122 3.42 -5.79 -18.77
C ALA A 122 4.19 -5.52 -20.08
N THR A 123 3.49 -5.26 -21.18
CA THR A 123 4.12 -4.92 -22.47
C THR A 123 4.99 -3.67 -22.36
N ARG A 124 4.48 -2.62 -21.71
CA ARG A 124 5.23 -1.37 -21.52
C ARG A 124 6.44 -1.56 -20.59
N LEU A 125 6.29 -2.35 -19.53
CA LEU A 125 7.40 -2.69 -18.64
C LEU A 125 8.52 -3.41 -19.39
N LYS A 126 8.19 -4.42 -20.21
CA LYS A 126 9.17 -5.13 -21.04
C LYS A 126 9.88 -4.21 -22.04
N ALA A 127 9.16 -3.26 -22.63
CA ALA A 127 9.76 -2.28 -23.54
C ALA A 127 10.71 -1.31 -22.83
N MET A 128 10.41 -0.90 -21.59
CA MET A 128 11.25 0.01 -20.80
C MET A 128 12.43 -0.69 -20.11
N TYR A 129 12.26 -1.97 -19.74
CA TYR A 129 13.23 -2.76 -19.00
C TYR A 129 13.41 -4.12 -19.68
N PRO A 130 14.30 -4.25 -20.68
CA PRO A 130 14.39 -5.44 -21.53
C PRO A 130 14.64 -6.77 -20.78
N ASN A 131 15.29 -6.71 -19.62
CA ASN A 131 15.61 -7.89 -18.80
C ASN A 131 14.56 -8.19 -17.71
N ILE A 132 13.44 -7.44 -17.66
CA ILE A 132 12.39 -7.69 -16.68
C ILE A 132 11.62 -8.96 -17.02
N LEU A 133 11.39 -9.81 -16.03
CA LEU A 133 10.65 -11.05 -16.21
C LEU A 133 9.20 -10.85 -15.75
N ILE A 134 8.26 -10.97 -16.69
CA ILE A 134 6.83 -11.01 -16.38
C ILE A 134 6.36 -12.45 -16.52
N ALA A 135 6.03 -13.08 -15.39
CA ALA A 135 5.56 -14.47 -15.32
C ALA A 135 4.13 -14.62 -15.88
N GLY A 136 3.30 -13.58 -15.74
CA GLY A 136 1.94 -13.59 -16.24
C GLY A 136 1.16 -12.34 -15.86
N THR A 137 -0.05 -12.23 -16.40
CA THR A 137 -0.98 -11.15 -16.12
C THR A 137 -2.41 -11.67 -16.07
N HIS A 138 -3.25 -11.11 -15.21
CA HIS A 138 -4.69 -11.38 -15.20
C HIS A 138 -5.46 -10.13 -14.74
N HIS A 139 -6.67 -9.90 -15.27
CA HIS A 139 -7.52 -8.78 -14.83
C HIS A 139 -8.06 -9.00 -13.41
N GLY A 140 -8.51 -7.92 -12.76
CA GLY A 140 -9.06 -8.00 -11.39
C GLY A 140 -10.55 -8.29 -11.30
N TYR A 141 -11.27 -8.22 -12.42
CA TYR A 141 -12.73 -8.39 -12.47
C TYR A 141 -13.11 -9.84 -12.77
N PHE A 142 -12.98 -10.74 -11.79
CA PHE A 142 -13.43 -12.12 -11.90
C PHE A 142 -14.43 -12.46 -10.79
N ARG A 143 -15.32 -13.40 -11.06
CA ARG A 143 -16.33 -13.86 -10.11
C ARG A 143 -15.71 -14.76 -9.06
N LYS A 144 -16.42 -14.97 -7.94
CA LYS A 144 -15.93 -15.79 -6.82
C LYS A 144 -15.61 -17.22 -7.27
N GLU A 145 -16.37 -17.76 -8.21
CA GLU A 145 -16.23 -19.11 -8.75
C GLU A 145 -14.96 -19.24 -9.62
N GLU A 146 -14.50 -18.13 -10.22
CA GLU A 146 -13.30 -18.07 -11.06
C GLU A 146 -12.03 -17.90 -10.23
N CYS A 147 -12.15 -17.59 -8.93
CA CYS A 147 -11.02 -17.31 -8.05
C CYS A 147 -10.02 -18.47 -7.98
N GLN A 148 -10.50 -19.73 -7.91
CA GLN A 148 -9.62 -20.88 -7.87
C GLN A 148 -8.80 -21.02 -9.16
N ASN A 149 -9.42 -20.74 -10.32
CA ASN A 149 -8.71 -20.77 -11.60
C ASN A 149 -7.61 -19.70 -11.65
N VAL A 150 -7.88 -18.50 -11.13
CA VAL A 150 -6.87 -17.43 -11.03
C VAL A 150 -5.70 -17.84 -10.15
N LEU A 151 -5.96 -18.48 -9.00
CA LEU A 151 -4.92 -19.00 -8.12
C LEU A 151 -4.06 -20.07 -8.82
N ASN A 152 -4.69 -21.00 -9.55
CA ASN A 152 -3.98 -22.04 -10.30
C ASN A 152 -3.08 -21.43 -11.41
N ILE A 153 -3.52 -20.35 -12.08
CA ILE A 153 -2.72 -19.62 -13.06
C ILE A 153 -1.48 -19.00 -12.40
N ILE A 154 -1.64 -18.39 -11.23
CA ILE A 154 -0.54 -17.78 -10.47
C ILE A 154 0.45 -18.85 -10.01
N GLU A 155 -0.04 -19.96 -9.47
CA GLU A 155 0.76 -21.10 -9.01
C GLU A 155 1.57 -21.70 -10.18
N ALA A 156 0.95 -21.92 -11.33
CA ALA A 156 1.63 -22.43 -12.52
C ALA A 156 2.73 -21.48 -13.02
N ALA A 157 2.52 -20.17 -12.88
CA ALA A 157 3.48 -19.15 -13.31
C ALA A 157 4.70 -19.00 -12.37
N LYS A 158 4.60 -19.46 -11.12
CA LYS A 158 5.64 -19.39 -10.08
C LYS A 158 6.38 -18.04 -10.03
N PRO A 159 5.66 -16.91 -9.86
CA PRO A 159 6.31 -15.61 -9.77
C PRO A 159 7.10 -15.47 -8.48
N HIS A 160 8.10 -14.59 -8.48
CA HIS A 160 8.78 -14.17 -7.25
C HIS A 160 7.96 -13.12 -6.49
N ILE A 161 7.15 -12.34 -7.21
CA ILE A 161 6.25 -11.35 -6.63
C ILE A 161 4.91 -11.29 -7.38
N LEU A 162 3.83 -11.25 -6.62
CA LEU A 162 2.46 -11.04 -7.09
C LEU A 162 2.03 -9.61 -6.74
N LEU A 163 1.82 -8.77 -7.75
CA LEU A 163 1.26 -7.43 -7.60
C LEU A 163 -0.26 -7.49 -7.75
N VAL A 164 -0.99 -7.06 -6.73
CA VAL A 164 -2.46 -7.08 -6.70
C VAL A 164 -3.03 -5.66 -6.77
N GLY A 165 -3.68 -5.33 -7.88
CA GLY A 165 -4.19 -4.00 -8.20
C GLY A 165 -5.71 -3.91 -8.29
N PHE A 166 -6.43 -4.28 -7.22
CA PHE A 166 -7.91 -4.19 -7.17
C PHE A 166 -8.41 -2.89 -6.53
N GLY A 167 -7.53 -2.20 -5.81
CA GLY A 167 -7.89 -1.05 -4.99
C GLY A 167 -8.36 -1.46 -3.59
N ALA A 168 -8.05 -0.61 -2.62
CA ALA A 168 -8.43 -0.80 -1.23
C ALA A 168 -9.95 -0.60 -1.04
N PRO A 169 -10.63 -1.43 -0.23
CA PRO A 169 -10.08 -2.49 0.63
C PRO A 169 -10.03 -3.88 -0.04
N TYR A 170 -10.53 -4.00 -1.27
CA TYR A 170 -10.78 -5.29 -1.91
C TYR A 170 -9.51 -6.10 -2.14
N GLN A 171 -8.39 -5.45 -2.45
CA GLN A 171 -7.11 -6.15 -2.64
C GLN A 171 -6.61 -6.76 -1.33
N GLU A 172 -6.67 -6.05 -0.19
CA GLU A 172 -6.20 -6.57 1.08
C GLU A 172 -7.10 -7.71 1.57
N ILE A 173 -8.42 -7.57 1.42
CA ILE A 173 -9.40 -8.62 1.75
C ILE A 173 -9.16 -9.87 0.90
N TRP A 174 -8.94 -9.70 -0.41
CA TRP A 174 -8.65 -10.82 -1.30
C TRP A 174 -7.32 -11.49 -0.95
N ILE A 175 -6.27 -10.70 -0.66
CA ILE A 175 -4.97 -11.22 -0.23
C ILE A 175 -5.14 -12.04 1.04
N GLU A 176 -5.73 -11.48 2.11
CA GLU A 176 -5.90 -12.20 3.39
C GLU A 176 -6.67 -13.50 3.21
N LYS A 177 -7.79 -13.46 2.48
CA LYS A 177 -8.67 -14.62 2.29
C LYS A 177 -7.98 -15.78 1.58
N ASN A 178 -7.12 -15.47 0.60
CA ASN A 178 -6.48 -16.49 -0.24
C ASN A 178 -5.02 -16.75 0.15
N PHE A 179 -4.47 -16.04 1.14
CA PHE A 179 -3.03 -16.06 1.45
C PHE A 179 -2.47 -17.46 1.68
N HIS A 180 -3.24 -18.33 2.35
CA HIS A 180 -2.85 -19.71 2.63
C HIS A 180 -2.70 -20.61 1.38
N GLN A 181 -3.21 -20.18 0.22
CA GLN A 181 -3.09 -20.89 -1.06
C GLN A 181 -2.07 -20.24 -2.00
N ILE A 182 -1.50 -19.10 -1.62
CA ILE A 182 -0.56 -18.35 -2.46
C ILE A 182 0.86 -18.71 -2.04
N ASP A 183 1.52 -19.55 -2.84
CA ASP A 183 2.95 -19.89 -2.69
C ASP A 183 3.84 -18.92 -3.49
N VAL A 184 3.61 -17.61 -3.30
CA VAL A 184 4.42 -16.56 -3.92
C VAL A 184 5.16 -15.81 -2.81
N PRO A 185 6.50 -15.66 -2.89
CA PRO A 185 7.28 -15.06 -1.80
C PRO A 185 6.80 -13.67 -1.37
N VAL A 186 6.35 -12.83 -2.30
CA VAL A 186 5.79 -11.53 -1.97
C VAL A 186 4.42 -11.34 -2.63
N VAL A 187 3.43 -11.01 -1.81
CA VAL A 187 2.09 -10.61 -2.27
C VAL A 187 1.87 -9.15 -1.90
N TRP A 188 1.88 -8.27 -2.91
CA TRP A 188 1.88 -6.82 -2.71
C TRP A 188 0.61 -6.16 -3.25
N GLY A 189 -0.19 -5.57 -2.37
CA GLY A 189 -1.29 -4.69 -2.75
C GLY A 189 -0.78 -3.36 -3.29
N VAL A 190 -1.06 -3.04 -4.56
CA VAL A 190 -0.50 -1.88 -5.28
C VAL A 190 -1.56 -0.87 -5.75
N GLY A 191 -2.84 -1.13 -5.50
CA GLY A 191 -3.91 -0.20 -5.86
C GLY A 191 -3.96 0.11 -7.35
N GLY A 192 -4.05 1.40 -7.68
CA GLY A 192 -4.17 1.88 -9.07
C GLY A 192 -2.85 1.93 -9.85
N LEU A 193 -1.79 1.23 -9.41
CA LEU A 193 -0.47 1.25 -10.05
C LEU A 193 -0.53 0.90 -11.54
N PHE A 194 -1.35 -0.09 -11.92
CA PHE A 194 -1.41 -0.58 -13.30
C PHE A 194 -2.00 0.44 -14.29
N ASP A 195 -2.88 1.34 -13.83
CA ASP A 195 -3.39 2.41 -14.68
C ASP A 195 -2.26 3.39 -15.08
N TYR A 196 -1.27 3.60 -14.21
CA TYR A 196 -0.09 4.40 -14.54
C TYR A 196 0.89 3.63 -15.44
N LEU A 197 1.15 2.36 -15.13
CA LEU A 197 2.10 1.54 -15.90
C LEU A 197 1.61 1.27 -17.32
N SER A 198 0.31 1.05 -17.49
CA SER A 198 -0.34 0.91 -18.80
C SER A 198 -0.37 2.21 -19.61
N GLY A 199 -0.13 3.36 -18.97
CA GLY A 199 -0.22 4.68 -19.60
C GLY A 199 -1.66 5.20 -19.73
N ARG A 200 -2.66 4.47 -19.21
CA ARG A 200 -4.06 4.89 -19.21
C ARG A 200 -4.27 6.17 -18.40
N LEU A 201 -3.62 6.27 -17.25
CA LEU A 201 -3.62 7.47 -16.42
C LEU A 201 -2.25 8.12 -16.43
N ARG A 202 -2.23 9.44 -16.67
CA ARG A 202 -1.02 10.24 -16.50
C ARG A 202 -0.89 10.65 -15.04
N ARG A 203 0.35 10.63 -14.53
CA ARG A 203 0.66 11.25 -13.24
C ARG A 203 0.55 12.78 -13.37
N GLY A 204 0.31 13.44 -12.23
CA GLY A 204 0.35 14.90 -12.18
C GLY A 204 1.76 15.45 -12.46
N PRO A 205 1.89 16.76 -12.74
CA PRO A 205 3.18 17.43 -12.85
C PRO A 205 4.07 17.12 -11.64
N LYS A 206 5.36 16.87 -11.87
CA LYS A 206 6.33 16.47 -10.84
C LYS A 206 6.34 17.42 -9.64
N ILE A 207 6.25 18.74 -9.87
CA ILE A 207 6.20 19.75 -8.81
C ILE A 207 4.99 19.51 -7.88
N LEU A 208 3.81 19.23 -8.44
CA LEU A 208 2.61 18.98 -7.64
C LEU A 208 2.72 17.64 -6.89
N VAL A 209 3.22 16.60 -7.55
CA VAL A 209 3.44 15.28 -6.95
C VAL A 209 4.43 15.35 -5.78
N ASP A 210 5.57 16.01 -5.99
CA ASP A 210 6.65 16.15 -4.99
C ASP A 210 6.20 16.97 -3.77
N ASN A 211 5.26 17.91 -3.96
CA ASN A 211 4.65 18.68 -2.88
C ASN A 211 3.37 18.04 -2.30
N GLY A 212 3.05 16.80 -2.65
CA GLY A 212 1.93 16.05 -2.06
C GLY A 212 0.54 16.37 -2.64
N PHE A 213 0.46 17.10 -3.75
CA PHE A 213 -0.77 17.48 -4.44
C PHE A 213 -1.20 16.49 -5.55
N GLU A 214 -0.61 15.30 -5.62
CA GLU A 214 -0.99 14.28 -6.61
C GLU A 214 -2.49 13.93 -6.53
N TRP A 215 -3.07 13.94 -5.33
CA TRP A 215 -4.50 13.69 -5.12
C TRP A 215 -5.39 14.72 -5.84
N LEU A 216 -4.97 15.99 -5.88
CA LEU A 216 -5.71 17.06 -6.53
C LEU A 216 -5.67 16.90 -8.05
N CYS A 217 -4.50 16.58 -8.61
CA CYS A 217 -4.38 16.25 -10.03
C CYS A 217 -5.29 15.08 -10.40
N ARG A 218 -5.32 14.02 -9.59
CA ARG A 218 -6.20 12.87 -9.81
C ARG A 218 -7.68 13.25 -9.73
N LEU A 219 -8.06 14.11 -8.80
CA LEU A 219 -9.44 14.60 -8.70
C LEU A 219 -9.86 15.38 -9.94
N CYS A 220 -8.96 16.19 -10.52
CA CYS A 220 -9.23 16.90 -11.77
C CYS A 220 -9.38 15.96 -12.98
N ILE A 221 -8.61 14.87 -13.02
CA ILE A 221 -8.68 13.88 -14.12
C ILE A 221 -9.93 13.00 -13.98
N GLU A 222 -10.30 12.60 -12.77
CA GLU A 222 -11.42 11.67 -12.52
C GLU A 222 -12.40 12.18 -11.44
N PRO A 223 -13.04 13.35 -11.65
CA PRO A 223 -13.82 14.02 -10.61
C PRO A 223 -15.01 13.19 -10.14
N LYS A 224 -15.76 12.59 -11.08
CA LYS A 224 -16.94 11.76 -10.78
C LYS A 224 -16.59 10.54 -9.90
N ARG A 225 -15.38 9.98 -10.07
CA ARG A 225 -14.93 8.78 -9.36
C ARG A 225 -14.30 9.11 -8.01
N LEU A 226 -13.55 10.20 -7.91
CA LEU A 226 -12.68 10.46 -6.76
C LEU A 226 -13.19 11.56 -5.81
N TRP A 227 -14.24 12.31 -6.15
CA TRP A 227 -14.73 13.40 -5.29
C TRP A 227 -15.13 12.93 -3.88
N ARG A 228 -15.86 11.81 -3.75
CA ARG A 228 -16.23 11.27 -2.43
C ARG A 228 -14.99 10.89 -1.63
N ARG A 229 -14.07 10.17 -2.28
CA ARG A 229 -12.82 9.72 -1.65
C ARG A 229 -12.01 10.89 -1.09
N TYR A 230 -11.85 11.97 -1.86
CA TYR A 230 -11.01 13.08 -1.41
C TYR A 230 -11.76 14.11 -0.57
N LEU A 231 -12.96 14.54 -0.94
CA LEU A 231 -13.66 15.58 -0.18
C LEU A 231 -14.24 15.04 1.12
N ILE A 232 -14.95 13.91 1.06
CA ILE A 232 -15.54 13.30 2.27
C ILE A 232 -14.46 12.54 3.03
N GLY A 233 -13.70 11.67 2.35
CA GLY A 233 -12.69 10.85 2.99
C GLY A 233 -11.56 11.65 3.66
N ASN A 234 -11.03 12.71 3.03
CA ASN A 234 -9.99 13.51 3.72
C ASN A 234 -10.57 14.30 4.91
N SER A 235 -11.84 14.74 4.82
CA SER A 235 -12.51 15.40 5.95
C SER A 235 -12.70 14.44 7.13
N GLU A 236 -13.09 13.20 6.86
CA GLU A 236 -13.18 12.14 7.87
C GLU A 236 -11.82 11.79 8.46
N PHE A 237 -10.77 11.71 7.62
CA PHE A 237 -9.40 11.50 8.08
C PHE A 237 -8.99 12.59 9.09
N ILE A 238 -9.19 13.87 8.75
CA ILE A 238 -8.90 14.99 9.64
C ILE A 238 -9.72 14.89 10.94
N TYR A 239 -11.01 14.57 10.84
CA TYR A 239 -11.87 14.38 12.01
C TYR A 239 -11.32 13.31 12.95
N TYR A 240 -10.90 12.15 12.44
CA TYR A 240 -10.30 11.10 13.27
C TYR A 240 -8.98 11.55 13.92
N LEU A 241 -8.12 12.28 13.20
CA LEU A 241 -6.90 12.84 13.77
C LEU A 241 -7.20 13.80 14.93
N LEU A 242 -8.15 14.73 14.74
CA LEU A 242 -8.53 15.71 15.76
C LEU A 242 -9.21 15.05 16.97
N ARG A 243 -10.10 14.08 16.73
CA ARG A 243 -10.78 13.37 17.81
C ARG A 243 -9.78 12.62 18.71
N GLN A 244 -8.78 11.97 18.12
CA GLN A 244 -7.78 11.26 18.92
C GLN A 244 -6.80 12.23 19.61
N SER A 245 -6.36 13.30 18.95
CA SER A 245 -5.44 14.25 19.58
C SER A 245 -6.05 14.90 20.82
N LEU A 246 -7.34 15.26 20.76
CA LEU A 246 -8.10 15.75 21.92
C LEU A 246 -8.23 14.67 23.01
N GLY A 247 -8.51 13.41 22.64
CA GLY A 247 -8.59 12.31 23.61
C GLY A 247 -7.26 12.04 24.31
N ALA A 248 -6.14 12.07 23.58
CA ALA A 248 -4.80 11.88 24.11
C ALA A 248 -4.41 13.03 25.07
N GLN A 249 -4.68 14.29 24.70
CA GLN A 249 -4.44 15.45 25.56
C GLN A 249 -5.26 15.42 26.85
N VAL A 250 -6.54 15.01 26.76
CA VAL A 250 -7.41 14.86 27.95
C VAL A 250 -6.89 13.75 28.87
N GLN A 251 -6.40 12.63 28.33
CA GLN A 251 -5.83 11.55 29.12
C GLN A 251 -4.50 11.97 29.78
N GLU A 252 -3.64 12.67 29.05
CA GLU A 252 -2.37 13.19 29.57
C GLU A 252 -2.59 14.23 30.69
N ALA A 253 -3.59 15.11 30.53
CA ALA A 253 -3.99 16.08 31.55
C ALA A 253 -4.55 15.40 32.82
N LYS A 254 -5.34 14.33 32.67
CA LYS A 254 -5.82 13.52 33.81
C LYS A 254 -4.68 12.83 34.53
N ASN A 255 -3.74 12.22 33.81
CA ASN A 255 -2.58 11.55 34.39
C ASN A 255 -1.67 12.54 35.17
N LYS A 256 -1.41 13.74 34.61
CA LYS A 256 -0.65 14.80 35.30
C LYS A 256 -1.35 15.28 36.59
N LYS A 257 -2.68 15.41 36.57
CA LYS A 257 -3.47 15.78 37.75
C LYS A 257 -3.51 14.68 38.81
N GLN A 258 -3.48 13.41 38.41
CA GLN A 258 -3.46 12.29 39.34
C GLN A 258 -2.08 12.17 40.04
N MET A 259 -0.98 12.34 39.30
CA MET A 259 0.37 12.34 39.87
C MET A 259 0.65 13.51 40.83
N SER A 260 0.07 14.69 40.59
CA SER A 260 0.22 15.82 41.53
C SER A 260 -0.60 15.67 42.82
N THR A 261 -1.62 14.81 42.83
CA THR A 261 -2.40 14.50 44.04
C THR A 261 -1.77 13.39 44.89
N LEU A 262 -0.95 12.51 44.30
CA LEU A 262 -0.22 11.43 44.99
C LEU A 262 1.14 11.87 45.54
N GLY A 263 1.61 13.07 45.19
CA GLY A 263 2.86 13.67 45.69
C GLY A 263 2.68 14.70 46.81
N LYS A 264 1.50 14.75 47.45
CA LYS A 264 1.20 15.53 48.65
C LYS A 264 0.74 14.58 49.76
#